data_AF-A0A9D8L2S4-F1
#
_entry.id   AF-A0A9D8L2S4-F1
#
_cell.length_a   1.000
_cell.length_b   1.000
_cell.length_c   1.000
_cell.angle_alpha   90.00
_cell.angle_beta   90.00
_cell.angle_gamma   90.00
#
_symmetry.space_group_name_H-M   'P 1'
#
loop_
_entity.id
_entity.type
_entity.pdbx_description
1 polymer ?
#
loop_
_entity_poly.entity_id
_entity_poly.type
_entity_poly.pdbx_seq_one_letter_code
_entity_poly.pdbx_strand_id
1 'polypeptide(L)'
;MIGRREGATPEPPRKVLETAVERIIRTWSDGLIEALYAAHGDDRAAFLVHRYGAAFPPSYADDVPPETGLRDIAFLEKLAGGNTLSGAFLADDDEAPLALRLFHLGGPIALSERVPMLENMGFRVIDEKSYEIVPADERGPIWLHDMALTSASGEAVDVAALGGPLFATFLATWFDHAENDGYNALTLRAGLGWRDVALIRTISRYLRQAGIAFSQSYMAETLVRHAGIARDLVEWLHARFGPEADARRAAARLRAIEAALDKVPSLDEDRILRRFQNVVAATVRTNFF
;
A
#
# COMPACT_ATOMS: atom_id res chain seq x y z
N MET A 1 42.22 0.12 -33.72
CA MET A 1 42.68 1.30 -32.97
C MET A 1 41.74 2.45 -33.32
N ILE A 2 40.74 2.73 -32.48
CA ILE A 2 39.78 3.82 -32.76
C ILE A 2 40.36 5.10 -32.16
N GLY A 3 40.96 5.93 -33.01
CA GLY A 3 41.46 7.27 -32.65
C GLY A 3 40.67 8.34 -33.39
N ARG A 4 40.21 9.39 -32.69
CA ARG A 4 39.54 10.55 -33.28
C ARG A 4 40.46 11.26 -34.28
N ARG A 5 39.90 11.75 -35.39
CA ARG A 5 40.65 12.39 -36.49
C ARG A 5 40.90 13.89 -36.32
N GLU A 6 40.23 14.60 -35.40
CA GLU A 6 40.48 16.03 -35.14
C GLU A 6 40.15 16.43 -33.69
N GLY A 7 40.87 17.45 -33.20
CA GLY A 7 40.77 18.03 -31.84
C GLY A 7 41.86 17.53 -30.87
N ALA A 8 42.26 18.38 -29.92
CA ALA A 8 43.18 17.99 -28.85
C ALA A 8 42.57 16.84 -28.03
N THR A 9 43.35 15.79 -27.78
CA THR A 9 42.91 14.68 -26.91
C THR A 9 42.59 15.25 -25.54
N PRO A 10 41.37 15.06 -25.01
CA PRO A 10 41.07 15.48 -23.65
C PRO A 10 42.04 14.75 -22.72
N GLU A 11 42.75 15.49 -21.87
CA GLU A 11 43.51 14.96 -20.74
C GLU A 11 42.69 15.19 -19.46
N PRO A 12 41.59 14.44 -19.26
CA PRO A 12 40.85 14.55 -18.02
C PRO A 12 41.79 14.20 -16.85
N PRO A 13 41.72 14.94 -15.73
CA PRO A 13 42.56 14.68 -14.58
C PRO A 13 42.45 13.21 -14.16
N ARG A 14 43.58 12.59 -13.83
CA ARG A 14 43.65 11.17 -13.42
C ARG A 14 42.59 10.79 -12.39
N LYS A 15 42.33 11.67 -11.42
CA LYS A 15 41.29 11.49 -10.38
C LYS A 15 39.87 11.37 -10.95
N VAL A 16 39.54 12.09 -12.02
CA VAL A 16 38.25 12.01 -12.72
C VAL A 16 38.13 10.68 -13.46
N LEU A 17 39.21 10.23 -14.10
CA LEU A 17 39.24 8.92 -14.76
C LEU A 17 39.18 7.77 -13.76
N GLU A 18 39.90 7.86 -12.63
CA GLU A 18 39.87 6.86 -11.56
C GLU A 18 38.49 6.80 -10.91
N THR A 19 37.86 7.95 -10.63
CA THR A 19 36.47 7.99 -10.13
C THR A 19 35.49 7.39 -11.15
N ALA A 20 35.68 7.69 -12.44
CA ALA A 20 34.85 7.12 -13.50
C ALA A 20 35.05 5.61 -13.65
N VAL A 21 36.28 5.11 -13.53
CA VAL A 21 36.63 3.69 -13.58
C VAL A 21 36.17 2.94 -12.33
N GLU A 22 36.35 3.49 -11.14
CA GLU A 22 35.77 2.95 -9.89
C GLU A 22 34.26 2.86 -10.00
N ARG A 23 33.60 3.88 -10.57
CA ARG A 23 32.14 3.85 -10.79
C ARG A 23 31.70 2.85 -11.86
N ILE A 24 32.60 2.44 -12.77
CA ILE A 24 32.35 1.41 -13.79
C ILE A 24 32.62 0.00 -13.24
N ILE A 25 33.52 -0.14 -12.25
CA ILE A 25 33.90 -1.41 -11.62
C ILE A 25 33.04 -1.71 -10.36
N ARG A 26 32.40 -0.70 -9.78
CA ARG A 26 31.57 -0.84 -8.57
C ARG A 26 30.43 -1.82 -8.81
N THR A 27 30.42 -2.90 -8.04
CA THR A 27 29.33 -3.86 -8.07
C THR A 27 28.13 -3.33 -7.29
N TRP A 28 26.95 -3.87 -7.56
CA TRP A 28 25.74 -3.55 -6.79
C TRP A 28 25.94 -3.81 -5.28
N SER A 29 26.63 -4.91 -4.93
CA SER A 29 26.97 -5.27 -3.55
C SER A 29 27.86 -4.22 -2.88
N ASP A 30 28.86 -3.66 -3.59
CA ASP A 30 29.70 -2.59 -3.04
C ASP A 30 28.86 -1.35 -2.72
N GLY A 31 27.93 -0.98 -3.62
CA GLY A 31 26.99 0.11 -3.40
C GLY A 31 26.07 -0.13 -2.20
N LEU A 32 25.58 -1.37 -2.02
CA LEU A 32 24.73 -1.74 -0.90
C LEU A 32 25.49 -1.64 0.42
N ILE A 33 26.73 -2.14 0.47
CA ILE A 33 27.59 -2.08 1.65
C ILE A 33 27.82 -0.63 2.06
N GLU A 34 28.17 0.25 1.11
CA GLU A 34 28.34 1.67 1.39
C GLU A 34 27.06 2.33 1.91
N ALA A 35 25.91 2.03 1.29
CA ALA A 35 24.62 2.53 1.75
C ALA A 35 24.29 2.08 3.18
N LEU A 36 24.62 0.83 3.53
CA LEU A 36 24.44 0.28 4.88
C LEU A 36 25.31 1.00 5.93
N TYR A 37 26.59 1.22 5.64
CA TYR A 37 27.49 1.97 6.54
C TYR A 37 27.15 3.47 6.61
N ALA A 38 26.60 4.05 5.55
CA ALA A 38 26.16 5.45 5.58
C ALA A 38 24.88 5.64 6.40
N ALA A 39 23.97 4.66 6.40
CA ALA A 39 22.68 4.74 7.08
C ALA A 39 22.68 4.22 8.53
N HIS A 40 23.68 3.42 8.92
CA HIS A 40 23.75 2.77 10.22
C HIS A 40 25.15 2.92 10.85
N GLY A 41 25.25 2.78 12.17
CA GLY A 41 26.56 2.70 12.85
C GLY A 41 27.30 1.41 12.51
N ASP A 42 28.64 1.43 12.62
CA ASP A 42 29.57 0.37 12.19
C ASP A 42 29.12 -1.05 12.58
N ASP A 43 28.76 -1.27 13.85
CA ASP A 43 28.35 -2.60 14.34
C ASP A 43 27.08 -3.12 13.65
N ARG A 44 26.08 -2.24 13.46
CA ARG A 44 24.81 -2.60 12.83
C ARG A 44 24.98 -2.79 11.32
N ALA A 45 25.78 -1.95 10.68
CA ALA A 45 26.12 -2.08 9.27
C ALA A 45 26.85 -3.41 9.01
N ALA A 46 27.88 -3.74 9.80
CA ALA A 46 28.61 -5.00 9.68
C ALA A 46 27.70 -6.23 9.82
N PHE A 47 26.78 -6.21 10.79
CA PHE A 47 25.76 -7.25 10.96
C PHE A 47 24.87 -7.39 9.72
N LEU A 48 24.35 -6.29 9.19
CA LEU A 48 23.47 -6.31 8.01
C LEU A 48 24.21 -6.72 6.74
N VAL A 49 25.48 -6.31 6.57
CA VAL A 49 26.33 -6.74 5.46
C VAL A 49 26.57 -8.24 5.51
N HIS A 50 26.91 -8.79 6.69
CA HIS A 50 27.06 -10.23 6.84
C HIS A 50 25.78 -10.98 6.47
N ARG A 51 24.62 -10.45 6.88
CA ARG A 51 23.32 -11.10 6.66
C ARG A 51 22.81 -10.98 5.21
N TYR A 52 22.96 -9.82 4.58
CA TYR A 52 22.28 -9.48 3.34
C TYR A 52 23.20 -9.16 2.16
N GLY A 53 24.50 -8.94 2.37
CA GLY A 53 25.42 -8.46 1.35
C GLY A 53 25.54 -9.34 0.09
N ALA A 54 25.29 -10.65 0.25
CA ALA A 54 25.22 -11.63 -0.84
C ALA A 54 23.84 -12.28 -0.99
N ALA A 55 22.79 -11.73 -0.35
CA ALA A 55 21.47 -12.35 -0.29
C ALA A 55 20.60 -12.09 -1.53
N PHE A 56 20.87 -11.01 -2.25
CA PHE A 56 20.07 -10.58 -3.40
C PHE A 56 20.55 -11.25 -4.70
N PRO A 57 19.63 -11.73 -5.56
CA PRO A 57 19.99 -12.38 -6.81
C PRO A 57 20.47 -11.35 -7.85
N PRO A 58 21.27 -11.76 -8.86
CA PRO A 58 21.73 -10.85 -9.93
C PRO A 58 20.60 -10.12 -10.64
N SER A 59 19.47 -10.79 -10.89
CA SER A 59 18.30 -10.17 -11.53
C SER A 59 17.72 -8.99 -10.73
N TYR A 60 17.80 -9.04 -9.40
CA TYR A 60 17.40 -7.92 -8.55
C TYR A 60 18.39 -6.76 -8.68
N ALA A 61 19.70 -7.06 -8.70
CA ALA A 61 20.74 -6.05 -8.85
C ALA A 61 20.73 -5.34 -10.20
N ASP A 62 20.24 -6.01 -11.25
CA ASP A 62 20.06 -5.42 -12.60
C ASP A 62 18.89 -4.42 -12.64
N ASP A 63 17.83 -4.65 -11.86
CA ASP A 63 16.60 -3.87 -11.87
C ASP A 63 16.54 -2.77 -10.79
N VAL A 64 17.18 -3.00 -9.63
CA VAL A 64 16.94 -2.21 -8.42
C VAL A 64 18.24 -1.56 -7.93
N PRO A 65 18.27 -0.23 -7.69
CA PRO A 65 19.48 0.44 -7.21
C PRO A 65 19.81 0.07 -5.74
N PRO A 66 21.09 0.10 -5.34
CA PRO A 66 21.52 -0.30 -3.99
C PRO A 66 20.86 0.48 -2.85
N GLU A 67 20.53 1.76 -3.05
CA GLU A 67 19.84 2.60 -2.07
C GLU A 67 18.42 2.10 -1.78
N THR A 68 17.79 1.51 -2.79
CA THR A 68 16.50 0.85 -2.65
C THR A 68 16.67 -0.52 -1.97
N GLY A 69 17.75 -1.25 -2.25
CA GLY A 69 18.13 -2.46 -1.51
C GLY A 69 18.28 -2.23 0.01
N LEU A 70 18.88 -1.10 0.41
CA LEU A 70 18.93 -0.67 1.81
C LEU A 70 17.52 -0.53 2.43
N ARG A 71 16.58 0.07 1.69
CA ARG A 71 15.19 0.21 2.15
C ARG A 71 14.48 -1.14 2.23
N ASP A 72 14.75 -2.04 1.29
CA ASP A 72 14.21 -3.39 1.27
C ASP A 72 14.67 -4.21 2.47
N ILE A 73 15.94 -4.08 2.88
CA ILE A 73 16.46 -4.70 4.11
C ILE A 73 15.63 -4.29 5.34
N ALA A 74 15.13 -3.06 5.41
CA ALA A 74 14.26 -2.65 6.52
C ALA A 74 12.93 -3.43 6.56
N PHE A 75 12.40 -3.87 5.41
CA PHE A 75 11.24 -4.75 5.35
C PHE A 75 11.59 -6.21 5.67
N LEU A 76 12.75 -6.69 5.23
CA LEU A 76 13.26 -8.03 5.56
C LEU A 76 13.47 -8.19 7.07
N GLU A 77 14.00 -7.18 7.76
CA GLU A 77 14.21 -7.22 9.20
C GLU A 77 12.88 -7.27 9.99
N LYS A 78 11.77 -6.76 9.43
CA LYS A 78 10.43 -6.94 10.06
C LYS A 78 9.97 -8.39 10.04
N LEU A 79 10.40 -9.19 9.06
CA LEU A 79 10.13 -10.64 9.00
C LEU A 79 10.96 -11.39 10.03
N ALA A 80 12.20 -10.95 10.27
CA ALA A 80 13.05 -11.50 11.33
C ALA A 80 12.42 -11.35 12.74
N GLY A 81 11.53 -10.38 12.92
CA GLY A 81 10.73 -10.18 14.14
C GLY A 81 9.58 -11.18 14.36
N GLY A 82 9.39 -12.17 13.47
CA GLY A 82 8.36 -13.21 13.58
C GLY A 82 7.15 -13.03 12.66
N ASN A 83 7.14 -11.99 11.83
CA ASN A 83 6.12 -11.80 10.80
C ASN A 83 6.42 -12.70 9.59
N THR A 84 5.38 -13.24 8.96
CA THR A 84 5.51 -13.98 7.70
C THR A 84 5.41 -13.07 6.47
N LEU A 85 4.87 -11.86 6.63
CA LEU A 85 4.61 -10.91 5.54
C LEU A 85 4.98 -9.48 5.97
N SER A 86 5.61 -8.72 5.05
CA SER A 86 6.05 -7.34 5.25
C SER A 86 6.06 -6.61 3.91
N GLY A 87 6.00 -5.28 3.90
CA GLY A 87 5.91 -4.53 2.65
C GLY A 87 5.37 -3.12 2.80
N ALA A 88 5.13 -2.48 1.66
CA ALA A 88 4.49 -1.17 1.57
C ALA A 88 4.02 -0.86 0.14
N PHE A 89 3.05 0.04 0.05
CA PHE A 89 2.79 0.79 -1.17
C PHE A 89 3.80 1.94 -1.28
N LEU A 90 4.40 2.10 -2.46
CA LEU A 90 5.43 3.09 -2.75
C LEU A 90 5.02 3.90 -3.98
N ALA A 91 5.35 5.20 -3.98
CA ALA A 91 5.28 5.98 -5.21
C ALA A 91 6.39 5.48 -6.14
N ASP A 92 6.04 5.32 -7.41
CA ASP A 92 6.97 4.89 -8.45
C ASP A 92 7.08 6.03 -9.48
N ASP A 93 8.32 6.32 -9.89
CA ASP A 93 8.67 7.44 -10.77
C ASP A 93 8.58 7.05 -12.26
N ASP A 94 8.32 5.77 -12.56
CA ASP A 94 8.15 5.19 -13.90
C ASP A 94 6.70 5.32 -14.47
N GLU A 95 6.38 4.60 -15.56
CA GLU A 95 5.06 4.62 -16.23
C GLU A 95 3.89 4.18 -15.32
N ALA A 96 4.17 3.43 -14.25
CA ALA A 96 3.18 3.07 -13.23
C ALA A 96 3.31 4.02 -12.04
N PRO A 97 2.23 4.72 -11.62
CA PRO A 97 2.32 5.73 -10.56
C PRO A 97 2.46 5.15 -9.14
N LEU A 98 2.43 3.82 -9.00
CA LEU A 98 2.34 3.12 -7.71
C LEU A 98 2.97 1.73 -7.81
N ALA A 99 3.75 1.36 -6.81
CA ALA A 99 4.25 0.00 -6.63
C ALA A 99 3.76 -0.59 -5.29
N LEU A 100 3.47 -1.90 -5.27
CA LEU A 100 3.37 -2.67 -4.04
C LEU A 100 4.57 -3.61 -3.95
N ARG A 101 5.42 -3.38 -2.94
CA ARG A 101 6.47 -4.31 -2.57
C ARG A 101 6.03 -5.18 -1.43
N LEU A 102 6.07 -6.49 -1.66
CA LEU A 102 5.62 -7.49 -0.71
C LEU A 102 6.71 -8.54 -0.48
N PHE A 103 7.16 -8.65 0.76
CA PHE A 103 8.17 -9.60 1.21
C PHE A 103 7.49 -10.70 2.01
N HIS A 104 7.65 -11.95 1.59
CA HIS A 104 7.05 -13.11 2.21
C HIS A 104 8.11 -14.13 2.62
N LEU A 105 8.10 -14.54 3.88
CA LEU A 105 9.00 -15.56 4.40
C LEU A 105 8.49 -16.96 4.01
N GLY A 106 9.37 -17.77 3.41
CA GLY A 106 9.06 -19.14 3.02
C GLY A 106 9.00 -19.30 1.51
N GLY A 107 7.82 -19.13 0.91
CA GLY A 107 7.59 -19.44 -0.51
C GLY A 107 7.04 -18.28 -1.33
N PRO A 108 7.02 -18.39 -2.67
CA PRO A 108 6.39 -17.40 -3.52
C PRO A 108 4.87 -17.39 -3.31
N ILE A 109 4.28 -16.20 -3.35
CA ILE A 109 2.82 -16.03 -3.33
C ILE A 109 2.30 -16.00 -4.77
N ALA A 110 1.33 -16.86 -5.07
CA ALA A 110 0.71 -16.89 -6.39
C ALA A 110 -0.07 -15.60 -6.67
N LEU A 111 0.03 -15.10 -7.91
CA LEU A 111 -0.73 -13.94 -8.40
C LEU A 111 -2.23 -14.05 -8.09
N SER A 112 -2.82 -15.24 -8.25
CA SER A 112 -4.24 -15.50 -7.99
C SER A 112 -4.69 -15.28 -6.54
N GLU A 113 -3.76 -15.24 -5.59
CA GLU A 113 -4.07 -14.99 -4.18
C GLU A 113 -4.07 -13.49 -3.85
N ARG A 114 -3.19 -12.73 -4.50
CA ARG A 114 -2.92 -11.31 -4.20
C ARG A 114 -3.64 -10.34 -5.12
N VAL A 115 -3.77 -10.66 -6.42
CA VAL A 115 -4.46 -9.80 -7.40
C VAL A 115 -5.92 -9.52 -7.00
N PRO A 116 -6.74 -10.51 -6.57
CA PRO A 116 -8.12 -10.22 -6.18
C PRO A 116 -8.24 -9.23 -5.01
N MET A 117 -7.29 -9.25 -4.06
CA MET A 117 -7.26 -8.29 -2.97
C MET A 117 -7.00 -6.86 -3.47
N LEU A 118 -6.05 -6.72 -4.41
CA LEU A 118 -5.72 -5.43 -5.01
C LEU A 118 -6.87 -4.88 -5.87
N GLU A 119 -7.53 -5.74 -6.65
CA GLU A 119 -8.71 -5.36 -7.43
C GLU A 119 -9.86 -4.89 -6.53
N ASN A 120 -10.14 -5.62 -5.44
CA ASN A 120 -11.15 -5.22 -4.46
C ASN A 120 -10.78 -3.95 -3.69
N MET A 121 -9.49 -3.62 -3.59
CA MET A 121 -8.99 -2.34 -3.06
C MET A 121 -9.02 -1.20 -4.10
N GLY A 122 -9.38 -1.49 -5.36
CA GLY A 122 -9.53 -0.49 -6.41
C GLY A 122 -8.29 -0.28 -7.29
N PHE A 123 -7.35 -1.23 -7.30
CA PHE A 123 -6.17 -1.19 -8.17
C PHE A 123 -6.33 -2.08 -9.40
N ARG A 124 -5.54 -1.80 -10.43
CA ARG A 124 -5.20 -2.74 -11.50
C ARG A 124 -3.73 -3.05 -11.41
N VAL A 125 -3.39 -4.33 -11.56
CA VAL A 125 -2.00 -4.79 -11.63
C VAL A 125 -1.54 -4.72 -13.08
N ILE A 126 -0.44 -4.02 -13.32
CA ILE A 126 0.13 -3.81 -14.65
C ILE A 126 1.21 -4.86 -14.94
N ASP A 127 2.13 -5.03 -14.00
CA ASP A 127 3.26 -5.95 -14.12
C ASP A 127 3.69 -6.45 -12.74
N GLU A 128 4.48 -7.52 -12.72
CA GLU A 128 5.13 -8.05 -11.52
C GLU A 128 6.53 -8.58 -11.83
N LYS A 129 7.48 -8.22 -10.97
CA LYS A 129 8.75 -8.94 -10.84
C LYS A 129 8.85 -9.64 -9.48
N SER A 130 9.35 -10.87 -9.50
CA SER A 130 9.57 -11.71 -8.31
C SER A 130 11.05 -12.01 -8.13
N TYR A 131 11.54 -11.88 -6.90
CA TYR A 131 12.93 -12.17 -6.55
C TYR A 131 13.01 -13.07 -5.31
N GLU A 132 13.82 -14.11 -5.38
CA GLU A 132 14.17 -14.94 -4.23
C GLU A 132 15.40 -14.35 -3.54
N ILE A 133 15.23 -13.86 -2.31
CA ILE A 133 16.29 -13.31 -1.48
C ILE A 133 16.66 -14.37 -0.44
N VAL A 134 17.95 -14.69 -0.34
CA VAL A 134 18.46 -15.74 0.55
C VAL A 134 19.42 -15.12 1.58
N PRO A 135 18.92 -14.63 2.72
CA PRO A 135 19.76 -14.13 3.79
C PRO A 135 20.71 -15.22 4.31
N ALA A 136 21.88 -14.81 4.82
CA ALA A 136 22.83 -15.70 5.48
C ALA A 136 22.37 -16.09 6.91
N ASP A 137 21.15 -16.61 7.03
CA ASP A 137 20.57 -17.13 8.27
C ASP A 137 19.74 -18.41 8.02
N GLU A 138 19.26 -19.04 9.10
CA GLU A 138 18.58 -20.35 9.04
C GLU A 138 17.06 -20.25 8.78
N ARG A 139 16.49 -19.06 8.54
CA ARG A 139 15.02 -18.87 8.44
C ARG A 139 14.43 -19.25 7.08
N GLY A 140 15.29 -19.48 6.09
CA GLY A 140 14.88 -19.83 4.73
C GLY A 140 14.70 -18.61 3.82
N PRO A 141 14.37 -18.85 2.54
CA PRO A 141 14.28 -17.80 1.54
C PRO A 141 13.12 -16.84 1.82
N ILE A 142 13.31 -15.60 1.41
CA ILE A 142 12.29 -14.53 1.43
C ILE A 142 12.00 -14.15 -0.01
N TRP A 143 10.72 -14.19 -0.38
CA TRP A 143 10.26 -13.81 -1.71
C TRP A 143 9.81 -12.36 -1.72
N LEU A 144 10.43 -11.56 -2.56
CA LEU A 144 9.96 -10.21 -2.89
C LEU A 144 9.09 -10.28 -4.15
N HIS A 145 7.86 -9.80 -4.04
CA HIS A 145 6.99 -9.48 -5.15
C HIS A 145 6.91 -7.96 -5.30
N ASP A 146 7.44 -7.43 -6.39
CA ASP A 146 7.35 -6.02 -6.76
C ASP A 146 6.28 -5.87 -7.85
N MET A 147 5.15 -5.27 -7.49
CA MET A 147 3.97 -5.16 -8.35
C MET A 147 3.75 -3.73 -8.79
N ALA A 148 3.77 -3.48 -10.10
CA ALA A 148 3.40 -2.19 -10.67
C ALA A 148 1.87 -2.07 -10.72
N LEU A 149 1.33 -1.01 -10.15
CA LEU A 149 -0.09 -0.78 -9.96
C LEU A 149 -0.55 0.54 -10.57
N THR A 150 -1.83 0.59 -10.93
CA THR A 150 -2.53 1.85 -11.21
C THR A 150 -3.88 1.87 -10.51
N SER A 151 -4.39 3.05 -10.21
CA SER A 151 -5.77 3.19 -9.75
C SER A 151 -6.73 2.76 -10.86
N ALA A 152 -7.73 1.94 -10.54
CA ALA A 152 -8.75 1.56 -11.51
C ALA A 152 -9.57 2.76 -12.01
N SER A 153 -9.65 3.85 -11.22
CA SER A 153 -10.28 5.10 -11.65
C SER A 153 -9.40 5.95 -12.57
N GLY A 154 -8.10 5.66 -12.66
CA GLY A 154 -7.10 6.51 -13.33
C GLY A 154 -6.73 7.77 -12.56
N GLU A 155 -7.28 7.96 -11.36
CA GLU A 155 -6.93 9.09 -10.48
C GLU A 155 -5.56 8.86 -9.82
N ALA A 156 -4.80 9.94 -9.61
CA ALA A 156 -3.54 9.89 -8.89
C ALA A 156 -3.77 9.48 -7.41
N VAL A 157 -2.85 8.67 -6.88
CA VAL A 157 -2.92 8.17 -5.50
C VAL A 157 -1.89 8.91 -4.65
N ASP A 158 -2.34 9.54 -3.57
CA ASP A 158 -1.44 10.11 -2.55
C ASP A 158 -0.90 8.98 -1.67
N VAL A 159 0.21 8.39 -2.11
CA VAL A 159 0.85 7.27 -1.39
C VAL A 159 1.40 7.70 -0.03
N ALA A 160 1.81 8.96 0.12
CA ALA A 160 2.30 9.46 1.40
C ALA A 160 1.19 9.46 2.46
N ALA A 161 -0.03 9.84 2.09
CA ALA A 161 -1.18 9.80 2.98
C ALA A 161 -1.80 8.39 3.11
N LEU A 162 -1.90 7.64 2.01
CA LEU A 162 -2.70 6.42 1.93
C LEU A 162 -1.87 5.13 2.03
N GLY A 163 -0.56 5.16 1.83
CA GLY A 163 0.27 3.95 1.76
C GLY A 163 0.19 3.08 3.02
N GLY A 164 0.18 3.71 4.21
CA GLY A 164 -0.02 3.03 5.49
C GLY A 164 -1.40 2.38 5.61
N PRO A 165 -2.50 3.14 5.49
CA PRO A 165 -3.86 2.59 5.47
C PRO A 165 -4.07 1.47 4.44
N LEU A 166 -3.57 1.65 3.21
CA LEU A 166 -3.65 0.66 2.15
C LEU A 166 -2.93 -0.64 2.54
N PHE A 167 -1.70 -0.55 3.02
CA PHE A 167 -0.96 -1.73 3.42
C PHE A 167 -1.58 -2.42 4.65
N ALA A 168 -2.11 -1.65 5.60
CA ALA A 168 -2.85 -2.21 6.74
C ALA A 168 -4.13 -2.94 6.30
N THR A 169 -4.87 -2.42 5.32
CA THR A 169 -6.03 -3.11 4.74
C THR A 169 -5.63 -4.36 3.98
N PHE A 170 -4.51 -4.33 3.23
CA PHE A 170 -3.97 -5.51 2.56
C PHE A 170 -3.63 -6.61 3.58
N LEU A 171 -2.86 -6.30 4.62
CA LEU A 171 -2.52 -7.26 5.67
C LEU A 171 -3.75 -7.78 6.42
N ALA A 172 -4.71 -6.91 6.76
CA ALA A 172 -5.93 -7.34 7.43
C ALA A 172 -6.74 -8.32 6.57
N THR A 173 -6.77 -8.12 5.26
CA THR A 173 -7.41 -9.05 4.32
C THR A 173 -6.60 -10.34 4.18
N TRP A 174 -5.27 -10.23 4.12
CA TRP A 174 -4.35 -11.36 4.01
C TRP A 174 -4.44 -12.34 5.18
N PHE A 175 -4.56 -11.82 6.41
CA PHE A 175 -4.65 -12.62 7.63
C PHE A 175 -6.10 -12.90 8.07
N ASP A 176 -7.08 -12.78 7.17
CA ASP A 176 -8.51 -13.03 7.43
C ASP A 176 -9.11 -12.19 8.59
N HIS A 177 -8.51 -11.04 8.91
CA HIS A 177 -9.07 -10.06 9.86
C HIS A 177 -10.10 -9.14 9.21
N ALA A 178 -10.12 -9.05 7.88
CA ALA A 178 -11.09 -8.31 7.08
C ALA A 178 -11.49 -9.12 5.85
N GLU A 179 -12.73 -8.96 5.37
CA GLU A 179 -13.17 -9.66 4.17
C GLU A 179 -12.59 -9.07 2.88
N ASN A 180 -12.36 -9.94 1.90
CA ASN A 180 -11.90 -9.56 0.56
C ASN A 180 -13.10 -9.27 -0.37
N ASP A 181 -13.65 -8.05 -0.30
CA ASP A 181 -14.76 -7.60 -1.15
C ASP A 181 -14.62 -6.13 -1.58
N GLY A 182 -15.50 -5.69 -2.48
CA GLY A 182 -15.44 -4.34 -3.07
C GLY A 182 -15.58 -3.17 -2.08
N TYR A 183 -15.90 -3.40 -0.80
CA TYR A 183 -15.84 -2.33 0.21
C TYR A 183 -14.40 -1.89 0.48
N ASN A 184 -13.40 -2.76 0.25
CA ASN A 184 -11.99 -2.46 0.51
C ASN A 184 -11.49 -1.27 -0.33
N ALA A 185 -12.11 -1.00 -1.49
CA ALA A 185 -11.85 0.17 -2.32
C ALA A 185 -12.13 1.52 -1.61
N LEU A 186 -12.89 1.53 -0.52
CA LEU A 186 -13.05 2.72 0.32
C LEU A 186 -11.75 3.14 1.02
N THR A 187 -10.79 2.23 1.20
CA THR A 187 -9.45 2.61 1.69
C THR A 187 -8.79 3.58 0.71
N LEU A 188 -8.83 3.25 -0.57
CA LEU A 188 -8.25 4.08 -1.63
C LEU A 188 -9.08 5.34 -1.90
N ARG A 189 -10.41 5.20 -2.02
CA ARG A 189 -11.29 6.30 -2.47
C ARG A 189 -11.73 7.24 -1.35
N ALA A 190 -11.81 6.76 -0.11
CA ALA A 190 -12.30 7.52 1.03
C ALA A 190 -11.23 7.72 2.12
N GLY A 191 -10.06 7.08 2.02
CA GLY A 191 -9.03 7.12 3.06
C GLY A 191 -9.43 6.40 4.34
N LEU A 192 -10.42 5.49 4.27
CA LEU A 192 -10.93 4.77 5.44
C LEU A 192 -10.01 3.62 5.82
N GLY A 193 -9.70 3.46 7.11
CA GLY A 193 -8.97 2.29 7.60
C GLY A 193 -9.82 1.02 7.53
N TRP A 194 -9.19 -0.16 7.51
CA TRP A 194 -9.89 -1.44 7.35
C TRP A 194 -11.00 -1.69 8.39
N ARG A 195 -10.85 -1.21 9.63
CA ARG A 195 -11.90 -1.30 10.66
C ARG A 195 -13.13 -0.45 10.31
N ASP A 196 -12.93 0.74 9.78
CA ASP A 196 -14.01 1.62 9.33
C ASP A 196 -14.71 1.05 8.08
N VAL A 197 -13.94 0.42 7.18
CA VAL A 197 -14.50 -0.34 6.07
C VAL A 197 -15.35 -1.51 6.58
N ALA A 198 -14.88 -2.25 7.59
CA ALA A 198 -15.63 -3.33 8.21
C ALA A 198 -16.92 -2.83 8.92
N LEU A 199 -16.90 -1.63 9.52
CA LEU A 199 -18.08 -0.97 10.05
C LEU A 199 -19.12 -0.72 8.95
N ILE A 200 -18.71 -0.13 7.82
CA ILE A 200 -19.59 0.10 6.67
C ILE A 200 -20.15 -1.24 6.14
N ARG A 201 -19.30 -2.26 6.00
CA ARG A 201 -19.71 -3.61 5.60
C ARG A 201 -20.74 -4.21 6.57
N THR A 202 -20.56 -3.98 7.88
CA THR A 202 -21.50 -4.43 8.92
C THR A 202 -22.86 -3.78 8.76
N ILE A 203 -22.91 -2.47 8.52
CA ILE A 203 -24.17 -1.75 8.26
C ILE A 203 -24.84 -2.30 7.00
N SER A 204 -24.08 -2.55 5.94
CA SER A 204 -24.58 -3.15 4.71
C SER A 204 -25.23 -4.53 4.94
N ARG A 205 -24.53 -5.42 5.66
CA ARG A 205 -25.05 -6.76 6.00
C ARG A 205 -26.31 -6.68 6.86
N TYR A 206 -26.35 -5.76 7.82
CA TYR A 206 -27.54 -5.49 8.62
C TYR A 206 -28.72 -5.03 7.75
N LEU A 207 -28.50 -4.08 6.83
CA LEU A 207 -29.54 -3.60 5.92
C LEU A 207 -30.10 -4.72 5.04
N ARG A 208 -29.24 -5.63 4.58
CA ARG A 208 -29.67 -6.83 3.84
C ARG A 208 -30.53 -7.75 4.70
N GLN A 209 -30.14 -7.98 5.95
CA GLN A 209 -30.94 -8.76 6.90
C GLN A 209 -32.29 -8.08 7.23
N ALA A 210 -32.33 -6.75 7.26
CA ALA A 210 -33.54 -5.96 7.44
C ALA A 210 -34.45 -5.91 6.20
N GLY A 211 -34.08 -6.60 5.10
CA GLY A 211 -34.93 -6.78 3.93
C GLY A 211 -34.85 -5.68 2.88
N ILE A 212 -33.76 -4.89 2.83
CA ILE A 212 -33.55 -3.96 1.72
C ILE A 212 -33.33 -4.73 0.40
N ALA A 213 -33.86 -4.19 -0.70
CA ALA A 213 -33.84 -4.86 -2.01
C ALA A 213 -32.51 -4.76 -2.78
N PHE A 214 -31.46 -4.18 -2.19
CA PHE A 214 -30.17 -3.97 -2.86
C PHE A 214 -29.15 -5.06 -2.50
N SER A 215 -28.33 -5.46 -3.46
CA SER A 215 -27.26 -6.45 -3.25
C SER A 215 -26.08 -5.85 -2.48
N GLN A 216 -25.26 -6.71 -1.86
CA GLN A 216 -24.02 -6.27 -1.21
C GLN A 216 -23.06 -5.58 -2.19
N SER A 217 -22.94 -6.10 -3.41
CA SER A 217 -22.07 -5.54 -4.45
C SER A 217 -22.55 -4.16 -4.87
N TYR A 218 -23.85 -3.99 -5.12
CA TYR A 218 -24.39 -2.70 -5.55
C TYR A 218 -24.29 -1.63 -4.46
N MET A 219 -24.50 -2.02 -3.19
CA MET A 219 -24.26 -1.12 -2.06
C MET A 219 -22.77 -0.74 -1.93
N ALA A 220 -21.84 -1.67 -2.14
CA ALA A 220 -20.40 -1.39 -2.13
C ALA A 220 -20.03 -0.40 -3.24
N GLU A 221 -20.44 -0.68 -4.48
CA GLU A 221 -20.22 0.19 -5.63
C GLU A 221 -20.78 1.59 -5.41
N THR A 222 -21.99 1.70 -4.82
CA THR A 222 -22.62 2.98 -4.50
C THR A 222 -21.79 3.78 -3.49
N LEU A 223 -21.33 3.14 -2.41
CA LEU A 223 -20.50 3.80 -1.40
C LEU A 223 -19.13 4.20 -1.95
N VAL A 224 -18.54 3.38 -2.83
CA VAL A 224 -17.26 3.68 -3.49
C VAL A 224 -17.43 4.85 -4.47
N ARG A 225 -18.54 4.91 -5.22
CA ARG A 225 -18.87 6.04 -6.10
C ARG A 225 -19.09 7.33 -5.32
N HIS A 226 -19.69 7.23 -4.14
CA HIS A 226 -19.94 8.34 -3.21
C HIS A 226 -19.01 8.30 -1.99
N ALA A 227 -17.71 8.05 -2.23
CA ALA A 227 -16.71 7.83 -1.19
C ALA A 227 -16.64 8.95 -0.12
N GLY A 228 -16.88 10.20 -0.52
CA GLY A 228 -16.98 11.32 0.41
C GLY A 228 -18.11 11.17 1.43
N ILE A 229 -19.29 10.69 1.00
CA ILE A 229 -20.43 10.42 1.88
C ILE A 229 -20.11 9.21 2.78
N ALA A 230 -19.48 8.17 2.24
CA ALA A 230 -19.05 7.02 3.04
C ALA A 230 -18.08 7.44 4.15
N ARG A 231 -17.11 8.32 3.86
CA ARG A 231 -16.21 8.90 4.85
C ARG A 231 -16.98 9.72 5.88
N ASP A 232 -17.84 10.63 5.45
CA ASP A 232 -18.60 11.47 6.38
C ASP A 232 -19.52 10.65 7.29
N LEU A 233 -20.09 9.53 6.82
CA LEU A 233 -20.85 8.59 7.64
C LEU A 233 -20.01 7.96 8.76
N VAL A 234 -18.79 7.52 8.45
CA VAL A 234 -17.85 7.00 9.45
C VAL A 234 -17.46 8.10 10.43
N GLU A 235 -17.06 9.27 9.93
CA GLU A 235 -16.66 10.40 10.77
C GLU A 235 -17.82 10.89 11.66
N TRP A 236 -19.05 10.82 11.18
CA TRP A 236 -20.24 11.10 11.97
C TRP A 236 -20.42 10.08 13.10
N LEU A 237 -20.21 8.79 12.83
CA LEU A 237 -20.27 7.74 13.84
C LEU A 237 -19.16 7.90 14.90
N HIS A 238 -17.92 8.18 14.48
CA HIS A 238 -16.80 8.51 15.37
C HIS A 238 -17.08 9.76 16.22
N ALA A 239 -17.66 10.81 15.64
CA ALA A 239 -18.02 12.01 16.40
C ALA A 239 -19.14 11.78 17.41
N ARG A 240 -19.98 10.75 17.23
CA ARG A 240 -21.06 10.41 18.16
C ARG A 240 -20.64 9.46 19.29
N PHE A 241 -19.77 8.51 18.98
CA PHE A 241 -19.50 7.36 19.86
C PHE A 241 -18.02 7.09 20.13
N GLY A 242 -17.12 7.75 19.41
CA GLY A 242 -15.68 7.57 19.58
C GLY A 242 -15.15 8.14 20.90
N PRO A 243 -13.90 7.84 21.26
CA PRO A 243 -13.28 8.37 22.49
C PRO A 243 -13.32 9.90 22.57
N GLU A 244 -13.19 10.55 21.41
CA GLU A 244 -13.25 12.01 21.24
C GLU A 244 -14.66 12.49 20.81
N ALA A 245 -15.72 11.84 21.30
CA ALA A 245 -17.09 12.19 20.91
C ALA A 245 -17.40 13.68 21.18
N ASP A 246 -17.98 14.33 20.17
CA ASP A 246 -18.33 15.76 20.21
C ASP A 246 -19.64 15.97 19.44
N ALA A 247 -20.67 16.39 20.17
CA ALA A 247 -22.01 16.63 19.61
C ALA A 247 -22.04 17.74 18.55
N ARG A 248 -21.20 18.78 18.67
CA ARG A 248 -21.12 19.86 17.67
C ARG A 248 -20.48 19.35 16.38
N ARG A 249 -19.39 18.59 16.50
CA ARG A 249 -18.75 17.92 15.36
C ARG A 249 -19.71 16.93 14.69
N ALA A 250 -20.43 16.14 15.48
CA ALA A 250 -21.43 15.20 14.98
C ALA A 250 -22.56 15.92 14.22
N ALA A 251 -23.10 17.02 14.76
CA ALA A 251 -24.12 17.81 14.08
C ALA A 251 -23.62 18.46 12.77
N ALA A 252 -22.35 18.89 12.74
CA ALA A 252 -21.73 19.41 11.53
C ALA A 252 -21.58 18.34 10.43
N ARG A 253 -21.15 17.13 10.81
CA ARG A 253 -21.04 15.99 9.88
C ARG A 253 -22.40 15.56 9.33
N LEU A 254 -23.43 15.50 10.17
CA LEU A 254 -24.79 15.20 9.71
C LEU A 254 -25.27 16.19 8.64
N ARG A 255 -25.08 17.50 8.86
CA ARG A 255 -25.45 18.52 7.86
C ARG A 255 -24.67 18.37 6.56
N ALA A 256 -23.38 18.01 6.63
CA ALA A 256 -22.56 17.77 5.45
C ALA A 256 -23.07 16.55 4.65
N ILE A 257 -23.44 15.47 5.34
CA ILE A 257 -24.05 14.28 4.74
C ILE A 257 -25.36 14.65 4.04
N GLU A 258 -26.26 15.36 4.71
CA GLU A 258 -27.56 15.77 4.14
C GLU A 258 -27.37 16.61 2.87
N ALA A 259 -26.47 17.60 2.91
CA ALA A 259 -26.17 18.45 1.76
C ALA A 259 -25.51 17.69 0.60
N ALA A 260 -24.77 16.62 0.89
CA ALA A 260 -24.17 15.76 -0.13
C ALA A 260 -25.19 14.80 -0.74
N LEU A 261 -26.10 14.24 0.06
CA LEU A 261 -27.19 13.38 -0.39
C LEU A 261 -28.12 14.09 -1.37
N ASP A 262 -28.42 15.37 -1.14
CA ASP A 262 -29.28 16.17 -2.03
C ASP A 262 -28.67 16.37 -3.44
N LYS A 263 -27.38 16.05 -3.63
CA LYS A 263 -26.69 16.12 -4.92
C LYS A 263 -26.55 14.77 -5.60
N VAL A 264 -27.03 13.68 -5.00
CA VAL A 264 -26.96 12.34 -5.58
C VAL A 264 -27.98 12.22 -6.72
N PRO A 265 -27.55 11.99 -7.98
CA PRO A 265 -28.44 12.05 -9.13
C PRO A 265 -29.33 10.81 -9.25
N SER A 266 -28.87 9.65 -8.78
CA SER A 266 -29.59 8.38 -8.85
C SER A 266 -30.47 8.19 -7.63
N LEU A 267 -31.77 7.98 -7.83
CA LEU A 267 -32.74 7.72 -6.76
C LEU A 267 -32.42 6.45 -5.96
N ASP A 268 -31.91 5.40 -6.64
CA ASP A 268 -31.55 4.16 -5.97
C ASP A 268 -30.30 4.34 -5.10
N GLU A 269 -29.30 5.08 -5.59
CA GLU A 269 -28.09 5.40 -4.83
C GLU A 269 -28.41 6.29 -3.63
N ASP A 270 -29.22 7.33 -3.81
CA ASP A 270 -29.71 8.18 -2.72
C ASP A 270 -30.45 7.34 -1.66
N ARG A 271 -31.35 6.45 -2.09
CA ARG A 271 -32.05 5.54 -1.19
C ARG A 271 -31.09 4.63 -0.42
N ILE A 272 -30.05 4.10 -1.06
CA ILE A 272 -29.01 3.31 -0.40
C ILE A 272 -28.32 4.15 0.67
N LEU A 273 -27.76 5.31 0.30
CA LEU A 273 -26.96 6.13 1.20
C LEU A 273 -27.79 6.66 2.38
N ARG A 274 -29.04 7.06 2.15
CA ARG A 274 -29.98 7.43 3.22
C ARG A 274 -30.29 6.26 4.16
N ARG A 275 -30.25 5.01 3.70
CA ARG A 275 -30.42 3.84 4.56
C ARG A 275 -29.21 3.61 5.45
N PHE A 276 -27.99 3.81 4.96
CA PHE A 276 -26.79 3.84 5.80
C PHE A 276 -26.88 4.96 6.85
N GLN A 277 -27.24 6.19 6.43
CA GLN A 277 -27.45 7.31 7.34
C GLN A 277 -28.48 6.98 8.42
N ASN A 278 -29.61 6.36 8.05
CA ASN A 278 -30.66 5.97 8.99
C ASN A 278 -30.18 4.95 10.04
N VAL A 279 -29.37 3.96 9.64
CA VAL A 279 -28.80 2.98 10.59
C VAL A 279 -27.88 3.68 11.59
N VAL A 280 -27.00 4.56 11.10
CA VAL A 280 -26.14 5.35 11.99
C VAL A 280 -27.01 6.19 12.92
N ALA A 281 -28.00 6.93 12.41
CA ALA A 281 -28.92 7.76 13.20
C ALA A 281 -29.61 6.96 14.31
N ALA A 282 -30.15 5.78 13.98
CA ALA A 282 -30.87 4.90 14.89
C ALA A 282 -29.96 4.15 15.88
N THR A 283 -28.63 4.18 15.69
CA THR A 283 -27.69 3.58 16.63
C THR A 283 -27.72 4.34 17.95
N VAL A 284 -27.89 3.60 19.06
CA VAL A 284 -27.91 4.14 20.44
C VAL A 284 -26.61 3.83 21.19
N ARG A 285 -26.01 2.66 20.94
CA ARG A 285 -24.74 2.20 21.54
C ARG A 285 -23.97 1.33 20.54
N THR A 286 -22.65 1.29 20.68
CA THR A 286 -21.76 0.46 19.86
C THR A 286 -20.56 0.01 20.70
N ASN A 287 -19.98 -1.15 20.37
CA ASN A 287 -18.74 -1.70 20.94
C ASN A 287 -17.57 -1.66 19.94
N PHE A 288 -17.68 -0.81 18.91
CA PHE A 288 -16.68 -0.70 17.84
C PHE A 288 -15.35 -0.08 18.31
N PHE A 289 -15.42 0.84 19.28
CA PHE A 289 -14.30 1.60 19.84
C PHE A 289 -13.64 0.87 21.00
#